data_AF-A0A175A215-F1
#
_entry.id   AF-A0A175A215-F1
#
_cell.length_a   1.000
_cell.length_b   1.000
_cell.length_c   1.000
_cell.angle_alpha   90.00
_cell.angle_beta   90.00
_cell.angle_gamma   90.00
#
_symmetry.space_group_name_H-M   'P 1'
#
loop_
_entity.id
_entity.type
_entity.pdbx_description
1 polymer ?
#
loop_
_entity_poly.entity_id
_entity_poly.type
_entity_poly.pdbx_seq_one_letter_code
_entity_poly.pdbx_strand_id
1 'polypeptide(L)'
;MSNVNTKNNVRTIAVTGMLSAVAVVLMYLEIPIPIMPGFIKFDFSDLPALLGAYALGPVAGIIICLIKNVVHLAASQSMLVGELSNFILGSVFVFTAGIVYKKKKSKTGALLGGLCGAMAMGVFSVFSNYLIVYPVYYKLAMPEVVILSLYQAIIPS
;
A
#
# COMPACT_ATOMS: atom_id res chain seq x y z
N MET A 1 -0.33 26.60 29.99
CA MET A 1 -0.98 26.32 28.69
C MET A 1 0.11 26.17 27.64
N SER A 2 0.34 24.94 27.17
CA SER A 2 1.40 24.61 26.22
C SER A 2 1.12 25.24 24.85
N ASN A 3 2.11 25.96 24.31
CA ASN A 3 2.11 26.45 22.93
C ASN A 3 1.87 25.30 21.95
N VAL A 4 0.62 25.13 21.51
CA VAL A 4 0.28 24.22 20.42
C VAL A 4 0.90 24.83 19.17
N ASN A 5 1.85 24.12 18.56
CA ASN A 5 2.55 24.51 17.33
C ASN A 5 1.61 24.41 16.11
N THR A 6 0.58 25.26 16.06
CA THR A 6 -0.57 25.16 15.13
C THR A 6 -0.15 25.24 13.66
N LYS A 7 0.88 26.03 13.30
CA LYS A 7 1.36 26.16 11.92
C LYS A 7 1.86 24.84 11.31
N ASN A 8 2.53 24.00 12.11
CA ASN A 8 3.08 22.74 11.61
C ASN A 8 1.99 21.69 11.37
N ASN A 9 0.91 21.75 12.17
CA ASN A 9 -0.22 20.83 12.04
C ASN A 9 -1.05 21.12 10.79
N VAL A 10 -1.33 22.39 10.47
CA VAL A 10 -2.10 22.76 9.27
C VAL A 10 -1.39 22.31 7.99
N ARG A 11 -0.08 22.54 7.88
CA ARG A 11 0.71 22.10 6.73
C ARG A 11 0.70 20.57 6.59
N THR A 12 0.87 19.85 7.70
CA THR A 12 0.87 18.38 7.72
C THR A 12 -0.47 17.84 7.22
N ILE A 13 -1.58 18.37 7.74
CA ILE A 13 -2.93 17.97 7.32
C ILE A 13 -3.16 18.26 5.85
N ALA A 14 -2.82 19.46 5.37
CA ALA A 14 -3.00 19.85 3.97
C ALA A 14 -2.20 18.96 3.01
N VAL A 15 -0.92 18.72 3.30
CA VAL A 15 -0.06 17.87 2.45
C VAL A 15 -0.52 16.41 2.48
N THR A 16 -0.86 15.87 3.65
CA THR A 16 -1.42 14.51 3.78
C THR A 16 -2.73 14.39 3.00
N GLY A 17 -3.63 15.38 3.09
CA GLY A 17 -4.89 15.40 2.35
C GLY A 17 -4.69 15.43 0.84
N MET A 18 -3.81 16.31 0.33
CA MET A 18 -3.51 16.37 -1.10
C MET A 18 -2.88 15.08 -1.62
N LEU A 19 -1.87 14.53 -0.91
CA LEU A 19 -1.23 13.28 -1.31
C LEU A 19 -2.19 12.09 -1.25
N SER A 20 -3.13 12.09 -0.30
CA SER A 20 -4.19 11.07 -0.24
C SER A 20 -5.14 11.17 -1.42
N ALA A 21 -5.56 12.37 -1.81
CA ALA A 21 -6.41 12.56 -2.98
C ALA A 21 -5.71 12.08 -4.27
N VAL A 22 -4.42 12.39 -4.43
CA VAL A 22 -3.62 11.89 -5.56
C VAL A 22 -3.49 10.37 -5.51
N ALA A 23 -3.23 9.78 -4.35
CA ALA A 23 -3.16 8.32 -4.18
C ALA A 23 -4.47 7.64 -4.59
N VAL A 24 -5.63 8.17 -4.17
CA VAL A 24 -6.95 7.67 -4.57
C VAL A 24 -7.10 7.67 -6.10
N VAL A 25 -6.80 8.80 -6.75
CA VAL A 25 -6.92 8.90 -8.21
C VAL A 25 -6.02 7.90 -8.92
N LEU A 26 -4.78 7.74 -8.45
CA LEU A 26 -3.83 6.76 -9.00
C LEU A 26 -4.26 5.32 -8.74
N MET A 27 -4.97 5.05 -7.64
CA MET A 27 -5.50 3.72 -7.33
C MET A 27 -6.63 3.33 -8.28
N TYR A 28 -7.46 4.29 -8.73
CA TYR A 28 -8.45 4.04 -9.77
C TYR A 28 -7.86 3.73 -11.14
N LEU A 29 -6.59 4.11 -11.38
CA LEU A 29 -5.86 3.78 -12.59
C LEU A 29 -5.12 2.44 -12.48
N GLU A 30 -5.61 1.54 -11.62
CA GLU A 30 -5.07 0.19 -11.45
C GLU A 30 -5.20 -0.65 -12.74
N ILE A 31 -4.14 -1.39 -13.06
CA ILE A 31 -4.06 -2.22 -14.26
C ILE A 31 -3.83 -3.67 -13.84
N PRO A 32 -4.65 -4.63 -14.30
CA PRO A 32 -4.37 -6.04 -14.09
C PRO A 32 -3.12 -6.44 -14.88
N ILE A 33 -2.15 -7.08 -14.23
CA ILE A 33 -0.96 -7.58 -14.92
C ILE A 33 -1.32 -8.91 -15.59
N PRO A 34 -1.04 -9.11 -16.90
CA PRO A 34 -1.44 -10.30 -17.65
C PRO A 34 -0.98 -11.65 -17.07
N ILE A 35 0.11 -11.65 -16.31
CA ILE A 35 0.75 -12.84 -15.71
C ILE A 35 0.20 -13.10 -14.29
N MET A 36 -0.52 -12.17 -13.69
CA MET A 36 -1.02 -12.27 -12.32
C MET A 36 -2.52 -12.56 -12.35
N PRO A 37 -3.07 -13.33 -11.40
CA PRO A 37 -4.52 -13.48 -11.31
C PRO A 37 -5.21 -12.11 -11.20
N GLY A 38 -6.37 -11.93 -11.84
CA GLY A 38 -7.02 -10.62 -11.98
C GLY A 38 -7.44 -9.91 -10.69
N PHE A 39 -7.33 -10.59 -9.54
CA PHE A 39 -7.51 -9.99 -8.22
C PHE A 39 -6.27 -9.23 -7.71
N ILE A 40 -5.09 -9.47 -8.29
CA ILE A 40 -3.87 -8.71 -8.03
C ILE A 40 -3.71 -7.70 -9.15
N LYS A 41 -4.01 -6.45 -8.84
CA LYS A 41 -3.83 -5.34 -9.75
C LYS A 41 -2.63 -4.51 -9.34
N PHE A 42 -1.99 -3.91 -10.32
CA PHE A 42 -0.87 -3.02 -10.11
C PHE A 42 -1.33 -1.57 -10.19
N ASP A 43 -0.88 -0.76 -9.24
CA ASP A 43 -1.24 0.64 -9.14
C ASP A 43 -0.05 1.49 -8.67
N PHE A 44 -0.11 2.81 -8.93
CA PHE A 44 0.94 3.76 -8.56
C PHE A 44 0.66 4.53 -7.27
N SER A 45 -0.41 4.19 -6.55
CA SER A 45 -0.91 4.95 -5.41
C SER A 45 -0.02 4.91 -4.16
N ASP A 46 0.91 3.94 -4.10
CA ASP A 46 1.93 3.90 -3.04
C ASP A 46 3.03 4.96 -3.21
N LEU A 47 3.21 5.53 -4.40
CA LEU A 47 4.19 6.60 -4.63
C LEU A 47 3.85 7.87 -3.83
N PRO A 48 2.62 8.43 -3.89
CA PRO A 48 2.23 9.54 -3.02
C PRO A 48 2.35 9.22 -1.52
N ALA A 49 2.02 7.99 -1.11
CA ALA A 49 2.14 7.56 0.29
C ALA A 49 3.60 7.54 0.76
N LEU A 50 4.51 7.05 -0.09
CA LEU A 50 5.95 7.07 0.14
C LEU A 50 6.50 8.50 0.22
N LEU A 51 6.07 9.38 -0.69
CA LEU A 51 6.45 10.80 -0.65
C LEU A 51 5.96 11.46 0.64
N GLY A 52 4.76 11.13 1.10
CA GLY A 52 4.25 11.55 2.40
C GLY A 52 5.08 11.03 3.56
N ALA A 53 5.51 9.76 3.50
CA ALA A 53 6.40 9.16 4.50
C ALA A 53 7.76 9.86 4.58
N TYR A 54 8.32 10.25 3.44
CA TYR A 54 9.59 10.98 3.38
C TYR A 54 9.46 12.44 3.83
N ALA A 55 8.37 13.12 3.46
CA ALA A 55 8.18 14.53 3.77
C ALA A 55 7.75 14.77 5.22
N LEU A 56 6.81 13.97 5.74
CA LEU A 56 6.12 14.20 7.02
C LEU A 56 6.42 13.11 8.06
N GLY A 57 6.98 11.97 7.63
CA GLY A 57 7.32 10.84 8.48
C GLY A 57 6.44 9.61 8.22
N PRO A 58 6.88 8.42 8.69
CA PRO A 58 6.27 7.14 8.33
C PRO A 58 4.77 7.05 8.67
N VAL A 59 4.35 7.67 9.77
CA VAL A 59 2.93 7.69 10.19
C VAL A 59 2.06 8.41 9.16
N ALA A 60 2.54 9.51 8.56
CA ALA A 60 1.80 10.22 7.52
C ALA A 60 1.64 9.35 6.27
N GLY A 61 2.66 8.56 5.91
CA GLY A 61 2.57 7.59 4.83
C GLY A 61 1.51 6.53 5.07
N ILE A 62 1.47 5.96 6.29
CA ILE A 62 0.43 4.97 6.68
C ILE A 62 -0.97 5.59 6.60
N ILE A 63 -1.13 6.83 7.06
CA ILE A 63 -2.43 7.54 6.98
C ILE A 63 -2.85 7.72 5.51
N ILE A 64 -1.92 8.06 4.61
CA ILE A 64 -2.21 8.17 3.18
C ILE A 64 -2.63 6.80 2.60
N CYS A 65 -1.91 5.72 2.94
CA CYS A 65 -2.28 4.35 2.57
C CYS A 65 -3.66 3.96 3.11
N LEU A 66 -4.02 4.41 4.32
CA LEU A 66 -5.34 4.14 4.90
C LEU A 66 -6.43 4.87 4.12
N ILE A 67 -6.27 6.18 3.91
CA ILE A 67 -7.27 7.01 3.24
C ILE A 67 -7.50 6.52 1.81
N LYS A 68 -6.45 6.20 1.05
CA LYS A 68 -6.60 5.72 -0.33
C LYS A 68 -7.44 4.44 -0.39
N ASN A 69 -7.17 3.49 0.50
CA ASN A 69 -7.84 2.19 0.51
C ASN A 69 -9.27 2.32 1.01
N VAL A 70 -9.53 3.13 2.04
CA VAL A 70 -10.90 3.37 2.56
C VAL A 70 -11.78 4.05 1.51
N VAL A 71 -11.24 5.03 0.78
CA VAL A 71 -12.00 5.71 -0.28
C VAL A 71 -12.23 4.78 -1.47
N HIS A 72 -11.22 4.01 -1.87
CA HIS A 72 -11.36 3.07 -2.97
C HIS A 72 -12.34 1.93 -2.65
N LEU A 73 -12.42 1.53 -1.38
CA LEU A 73 -13.37 0.52 -0.91
C LEU A 73 -14.83 0.87 -1.20
N ALA A 74 -15.20 2.16 -1.16
CA ALA A 74 -16.54 2.61 -1.49
C ALA A 74 -16.89 2.45 -2.99
N ALA A 75 -15.88 2.26 -3.84
CA ALA A 75 -16.04 2.12 -5.28
C ALA A 75 -15.60 0.75 -5.84
N SER A 76 -14.88 -0.05 -5.06
CA SER A 76 -14.32 -1.33 -5.48
C SER A 76 -15.30 -2.49 -5.30
N GLN A 77 -15.18 -3.49 -6.17
CA GLN A 77 -16.01 -4.72 -6.18
C GLN A 77 -15.26 -5.95 -5.60
N SER A 78 -14.05 -5.77 -5.07
CA SER A 78 -13.12 -6.82 -4.61
C SER A 78 -13.46 -7.43 -3.22
N MET A 79 -14.63 -7.11 -2.65
CA MET A 79 -15.09 -7.60 -1.34
C MET A 79 -14.10 -7.38 -0.18
N LEU A 80 -13.51 -6.20 -0.05
CA LEU A 80 -12.61 -5.77 1.06
C LEU A 80 -11.22 -6.43 1.11
N VAL A 81 -11.04 -7.60 0.48
CA VAL A 81 -9.82 -8.39 0.65
C VAL A 81 -8.64 -7.76 -0.09
N GLY A 82 -8.89 -7.20 -1.28
CA GLY A 82 -7.87 -6.55 -2.10
C GLY A 82 -7.33 -5.28 -1.44
N GLU A 83 -8.21 -4.41 -0.97
CA GLU A 83 -7.86 -3.13 -0.33
C GLU A 83 -7.19 -3.36 1.03
N LEU A 84 -7.63 -4.38 1.78
CA LEU A 84 -6.98 -4.76 3.03
C LEU A 84 -5.54 -5.23 2.78
N SER A 85 -5.33 -6.06 1.76
CA SER A 85 -3.99 -6.50 1.37
C SER A 85 -3.12 -5.33 0.93
N ASN A 86 -3.63 -4.45 0.06
CA ASN A 86 -2.93 -3.25 -0.39
C ASN A 86 -2.58 -2.33 0.78
N PHE A 87 -3.48 -2.15 1.74
CA PHE A 87 -3.23 -1.35 2.94
C PHE A 87 -2.11 -1.94 3.81
N ILE A 88 -2.16 -3.25 4.10
CA ILE A 88 -1.17 -3.92 4.94
C ILE A 88 0.22 -3.83 4.30
N LEU A 89 0.31 -4.18 3.01
CA LEU A 89 1.58 -4.22 2.28
C LEU A 89 2.12 -2.81 2.06
N GLY A 90 1.27 -1.87 1.63
CA GLY A 90 1.62 -0.46 1.47
C GLY A 90 2.08 0.16 2.79
N SER A 91 1.43 -0.17 3.92
CA SER A 91 1.84 0.32 5.24
C SER A 91 3.23 -0.18 5.64
N VAL A 92 3.54 -1.46 5.44
CA VAL A 92 4.88 -2.03 5.71
C VAL A 92 5.93 -1.36 4.82
N PHE A 93 5.61 -1.15 3.54
CA PHE A 93 6.48 -0.47 2.58
C PHE A 93 6.82 0.96 3.03
N VAL A 94 5.81 1.81 3.22
CA VAL A 94 6.01 3.23 3.54
C VAL A 94 6.58 3.43 4.95
N PHE A 95 6.23 2.56 5.90
CA PHE A 95 6.78 2.60 7.25
C PHE A 95 8.29 2.32 7.25
N THR A 96 8.69 1.22 6.62
CA THR A 96 10.10 0.79 6.56
C THR A 96 10.92 1.82 5.80
N ALA A 97 10.44 2.25 4.64
CA ALA A 97 11.10 3.27 3.85
C ALA A 97 11.20 4.60 4.60
N GLY A 98 10.11 5.04 5.25
CA GLY A 98 10.06 6.27 6.04
C GLY A 98 11.02 6.26 7.23
N ILE A 99 11.19 5.12 7.93
CA ILE A 99 12.16 4.98 9.02
C ILE A 99 13.59 5.08 8.50
N VAL A 100 13.92 4.37 7.42
CA VAL A 100 15.27 4.40 6.84
C VAL A 100 15.61 5.80 6.35
N TYR A 101 14.67 6.47 5.67
CA TYR A 101 14.86 7.85 5.23
C TYR A 101 15.01 8.83 6.40
N LYS A 102 14.26 8.64 7.50
CA LYS A 102 14.38 9.48 8.70
C LYS A 102 15.79 9.42 9.31
N LYS A 103 16.48 8.30 9.18
CA LYS A 103 17.88 8.14 9.64
C LYS A 103 18.89 8.80 8.71
N LYS A 104 18.65 8.82 7.39
CA LYS A 104 19.51 9.49 6.41
C LYS A 104 18.67 10.28 5.40
N LYS A 105 18.47 11.57 5.69
CA LYS A 105 17.72 12.50 4.82
C LYS A 105 18.57 12.94 3.62
N SER A 106 18.78 12.04 2.68
CA SER A 106 19.48 12.30 1.42
C SER A 106 18.82 11.56 0.26
N LYS A 107 19.17 11.91 -0.98
CA LYS A 107 18.69 11.18 -2.17
C LYS A 107 19.04 9.68 -2.10
N THR A 108 20.25 9.37 -1.64
CA THR A 108 20.70 7.99 -1.40
C THR A 108 19.89 7.31 -0.29
N GLY A 109 19.53 8.04 0.77
CA GLY A 109 18.68 7.52 1.83
C GLY A 109 17.25 7.24 1.37
N ALA A 110 16.71 8.03 0.43
CA ALA A 110 15.40 7.76 -0.17
C ALA A 110 15.43 6.51 -1.07
N LEU A 111 16.51 6.34 -1.84
CA LEU A 111 16.70 5.14 -2.65
C LEU A 111 16.85 3.88 -1.78
N LEU A 112 17.73 3.95 -0.77
CA LEU A 112 17.92 2.85 0.18
C LEU A 112 16.65 2.56 0.97
N GLY A 113 15.92 3.59 1.40
CA GLY A 113 14.63 3.43 2.07
C GLY A 113 13.61 2.73 1.18
N GLY A 114 13.50 3.13 -0.09
CA GLY A 114 12.62 2.48 -1.05
C GLY A 114 12.98 1.01 -1.28
N LEU A 115 14.27 0.71 -1.45
CA LEU A 115 14.75 -0.67 -1.62
C LEU A 115 14.50 -1.54 -0.38
N CYS A 116 14.82 -1.03 0.81
CA CYS A 116 14.54 -1.73 2.07
C CYS A 116 13.03 -1.92 2.28
N GLY A 117 12.22 -0.91 1.96
CA GLY A 117 10.77 -1.00 2.00
C GLY A 117 10.23 -2.06 1.04
N ALA A 118 10.71 -2.08 -0.21
CA ALA A 118 10.28 -3.06 -1.20
C ALA A 118 10.67 -4.50 -0.80
N MET A 119 11.87 -4.69 -0.26
CA MET A 119 12.29 -5.99 0.29
C MET A 119 11.42 -6.41 1.48
N ALA A 120 11.15 -5.50 2.42
CA ALA A 120 10.29 -5.78 3.57
C ALA A 120 8.86 -6.11 3.15
N MET A 121 8.31 -5.35 2.20
CA MET A 121 7.00 -5.63 1.59
C MET A 121 6.99 -6.99 0.90
N GLY A 122 8.01 -7.34 0.13
CA GLY A 122 8.11 -8.62 -0.55
C GLY A 122 8.12 -9.81 0.41
N VAL A 123 8.93 -9.75 1.47
CA VAL A 123 8.96 -10.79 2.50
C VAL A 123 7.62 -10.88 3.23
N PHE A 124 7.07 -9.74 3.66
CA PHE A 124 5.80 -9.69 4.39
C PHE A 124 4.61 -10.11 3.51
N SER A 125 4.68 -9.88 2.20
CA SER A 125 3.69 -10.32 1.21
C SER A 125 3.48 -11.82 1.23
N VAL A 126 4.55 -12.61 1.37
CA VAL A 126 4.43 -14.07 1.45
C VAL A 126 3.59 -14.47 2.67
N PHE A 127 3.90 -13.92 3.85
CA PHE A 127 3.17 -14.23 5.08
C PHE A 127 1.74 -13.70 5.06
N SER A 128 1.54 -12.44 4.66
CA SER A 128 0.24 -11.79 4.59
C SER A 128 -0.69 -12.50 3.62
N ASN A 129 -0.18 -12.88 2.44
CA ASN A 129 -0.99 -13.59 1.45
C ASN A 129 -1.40 -14.97 1.95
N TYR A 130 -0.47 -15.72 2.54
CA TYR A 130 -0.74 -17.06 3.03
C TYR A 130 -1.71 -17.09 4.23
N LEU A 131 -1.56 -16.17 5.18
CA LEU A 131 -2.31 -16.19 6.44
C LEU A 131 -3.61 -15.38 6.42
N ILE A 132 -3.68 -14.31 5.62
CA ILE A 132 -4.80 -13.37 5.65
C ILE A 132 -5.51 -13.35 4.30
N VAL A 133 -4.79 -13.06 3.22
CA VAL A 133 -5.43 -12.79 1.92
C VAL A 133 -6.10 -14.05 1.38
N TYR A 134 -5.38 -15.16 1.21
CA TYR A 134 -5.97 -16.38 0.65
C TYR A 134 -7.08 -16.99 1.53
N PRO A 135 -6.93 -17.13 2.86
CA PRO A 135 -8.00 -17.68 3.70
C PRO A 135 -9.28 -16.85 3.66
N VAL A 136 -9.16 -15.53 3.55
CA VAL A 136 -10.31 -14.63 3.42
C VAL A 136 -10.89 -14.69 2.01
N TYR A 137 -10.04 -14.76 0.98
CA TYR A 137 -10.47 -14.91 -0.42
C TYR A 137 -11.22 -16.23 -0.67
N TYR A 138 -10.77 -17.34 -0.07
CA TYR A 138 -11.43 -18.65 -0.16
C TYR A 138 -12.82 -18.67 0.45
N LYS A 139 -13.04 -17.88 1.50
CA LYS A 139 -14.32 -17.82 2.22
C LYS A 139 -15.32 -16.85 1.59
N LEU A 140 -14.84 -15.78 0.98
CA LEU A 140 -15.70 -14.67 0.53
C LEU A 140 -15.86 -14.57 -0.98
N ALA A 141 -14.87 -14.98 -1.77
CA ALA A 141 -14.83 -14.65 -3.20
C ALA A 141 -14.83 -15.86 -4.14
N MET A 142 -13.93 -16.84 -3.97
CA MET A 142 -13.80 -17.96 -4.91
C MET A 142 -13.31 -19.25 -4.22
N PRO A 143 -13.76 -20.44 -4.66
CA PRO A 143 -13.25 -21.71 -4.16
C PRO A 143 -11.75 -21.87 -4.43
N GLU A 144 -11.05 -22.54 -3.51
CA GLU A 144 -9.60 -22.81 -3.58
C GLU A 144 -9.16 -23.41 -4.93
N VAL A 145 -9.98 -24.31 -5.48
CA VAL A 145 -9.76 -24.96 -6.77
C VAL A 145 -9.62 -23.95 -7.92
N VAL A 146 -10.39 -22.86 -7.89
CA VAL A 146 -10.35 -21.86 -8.97
C VAL A 146 -9.09 -21.02 -8.87
N ILE A 147 -8.69 -20.63 -7.65
CA ILE A 147 -7.45 -19.86 -7.43
C ILE A 147 -6.23 -20.69 -7.82
N LEU A 148 -6.16 -21.95 -7.42
CA LEU A 148 -5.08 -22.86 -7.82
C LEU A 148 -5.04 -23.06 -9.33
N SER A 149 -6.19 -23.17 -9.99
CA SER A 149 -6.25 -23.27 -11.46
C SER A 149 -5.75 -22.01 -12.17
N LEU A 150 -6.00 -20.82 -11.61
CA LEU A 150 -5.46 -19.55 -12.14
C LEU A 150 -3.94 -19.47 -12.01
N TYR A 151 -3.37 -19.93 -10.89
CA TYR A 151 -1.91 -20.01 -10.72
C TYR A 151 -1.27 -21.09 -11.62
N GLN A 152 -1.91 -22.25 -11.79
CA GLN A 152 -1.45 -23.31 -12.70
C GLN A 152 -1.51 -22.90 -14.19
N ALA A 153 -2.41 -21.98 -14.56
CA ALA A 153 -2.44 -21.42 -15.91
C ALA A 153 -1.24 -20.50 -16.22
N ILE A 154 -0.60 -19.94 -15.19
CA ILE A 154 0.55 -19.04 -15.31
C ILE A 154 1.86 -19.83 -15.39
N ILE A 155 1.99 -20.90 -14.59
CA ILE A 155 3.10 -21.85 -14.68
C ILE A 155 2.49 -23.26 -14.74
N PRO A 156 2.41 -23.88 -15.93
CA PRO A 156 1.91 -25.24 -16.09
C PRO A 156 3.01 -26.22 -15.67
N SER A 157 3.21 -26.38 -14.38
CA SER A 157 4.06 -27.42 -13.78
C SER A 157 3.53 -27.83 -12.42
#